data_AF-A0A7X4YIF1-F1
#
_entry.id   AF-A0A7X4YIF1-F1
#
_cell.length_a   1.000
_cell.length_b   1.000
_cell.length_c   1.000
_cell.angle_alpha   90.00
_cell.angle_beta   90.00
_cell.angle_gamma   90.00
#
_symmetry.space_group_name_H-M   'P 1'
#
loop_
_entity.id
_entity.type
_entity.pdbx_description
1 polymer ?
#
loop_
_entity_poly.entity_id
_entity_poly.type
_entity_poly.pdbx_seq_one_letter_code
_entity_poly.pdbx_strand_id
1 'polypeptide(L)'
;MVEKQDWGRDASAQEVWAHVEAAGTPGWRHELASWWRGVSEKGVRFHEGDLEADSLVIGPRPLVVSGSVRLKGLLEDGHAADHTLLVVLGDLEVENVATFSAMFIAGNVRIRGLLFGDSYGDDVFCVGGGLKARTLVEQHHHLWVFGPLDVDALVGDKLTATEKPRRKLEPHEALLPGAFTVEDEDEGDVTDSTVDRKGLLTMLRAGSPLLADTRLGPVEKAIAAVKEQAARGKKATRLGLAQKKLKAIPEEVFSLTGLESLNLDTNDIAEISPRIGELEALKNLSLESLPLTTLPVELCRLPALKKLSLRYCNNLTRLPDAFGELEALEELYLDAMALEGFPEVLTRLPRLKKLWFWRFFKMTPGRVQVLVDGLGRMPTLTHAGFFQGELSALPGGLAPLARLKQFKLGLDRVPEPEVKRLEAALPPGRLHVGY
;
A
#
# COMPACT_ATOMS: atom_id res chain seq x y z
N MET A 1 -33.14 15.91 11.30
CA MET A 1 -33.23 17.28 11.82
C MET A 1 -32.35 17.31 13.06
N VAL A 2 -31.15 17.89 12.97
CA VAL A 2 -30.28 18.07 14.14
C VAL A 2 -30.85 19.28 14.88
N GLU A 3 -31.35 19.10 16.10
CA GLU A 3 -31.70 20.24 16.96
C GLU A 3 -30.48 21.17 17.01
N LYS A 4 -30.69 22.47 16.81
CA LYS A 4 -29.63 23.47 17.02
C LYS A 4 -29.25 23.40 18.51
N GLN A 5 -28.27 22.58 18.85
CA GLN A 5 -27.65 22.61 20.17
C GLN A 5 -26.96 23.97 20.30
N ASP A 6 -27.48 24.79 21.21
CA ASP A 6 -26.87 26.06 21.54
C ASP A 6 -25.83 25.84 22.64
N TRP A 7 -24.55 25.84 22.25
CA TRP A 7 -23.44 25.51 23.13
C TRP A 7 -22.93 26.70 23.95
N GLY A 8 -23.56 27.87 23.87
CA GLY A 8 -23.13 29.03 24.66
C GLY A 8 -23.84 30.32 24.28
N ARG A 9 -23.62 31.39 25.04
CA ARG A 9 -24.20 32.70 24.71
C ARG A 9 -23.41 33.39 23.60
N ASP A 10 -24.05 34.28 22.86
CA ASP A 10 -23.31 35.20 21.99
C ASP A 10 -22.50 36.18 22.84
N ALA A 11 -21.24 36.39 22.47
CA ALA A 11 -20.32 37.31 23.13
C ALA A 11 -19.45 38.04 22.10
N SER A 12 -18.94 39.20 22.47
CA SER A 12 -18.00 39.92 21.61
C SER A 12 -16.61 39.28 21.68
N ALA A 13 -15.86 39.31 20.56
CA ALA A 13 -14.51 38.78 20.55
C ALA A 13 -13.57 39.52 21.53
N GLN A 14 -13.81 40.81 21.79
CA GLN A 14 -13.05 41.60 22.76
C GLN A 14 -13.27 41.13 24.20
N GLU A 15 -14.54 40.87 24.57
CA GLU A 15 -14.90 40.35 25.89
C GLU A 15 -14.24 39.00 26.16
N VAL A 16 -14.27 38.10 25.18
CA VAL A 16 -13.72 36.75 25.33
C VAL A 16 -12.19 36.77 25.30
N TRP A 17 -11.55 37.71 24.60
CA TRP A 17 -10.10 37.81 24.53
C TRP A 17 -9.44 37.99 25.91
N ALA A 18 -10.07 38.71 26.85
CA ALA A 18 -9.54 38.84 28.20
C ALA A 18 -9.37 37.48 28.91
N HIS A 19 -10.24 36.51 28.62
CA HIS A 19 -10.12 35.15 29.13
C HIS A 19 -8.99 34.38 28.45
N VAL A 20 -8.80 34.60 27.14
CA VAL A 20 -7.70 34.04 26.35
C VAL A 20 -6.35 34.54 26.85
N GLU A 21 -6.22 35.84 27.19
CA GLU A 21 -4.98 36.42 27.70
C GLU A 21 -4.56 35.83 29.05
N ALA A 22 -5.53 35.52 29.90
CA ALA A 22 -5.31 34.84 31.17
C ALA A 22 -4.95 33.35 31.01
N ALA A 23 -5.16 32.77 29.83
CA ALA A 23 -4.97 31.35 29.54
C ALA A 23 -3.79 31.10 28.57
N GLY A 24 -3.36 29.84 28.47
CA GLY A 24 -2.38 29.38 27.49
C GLY A 24 -0.94 29.91 27.67
N THR A 25 -0.02 29.40 26.84
CA THR A 25 1.38 29.87 26.82
C THR A 25 1.54 31.06 25.86
N PRO A 26 2.63 31.85 25.96
CA PRO A 26 2.89 32.92 25.01
C PRO A 26 2.94 32.45 23.55
N GLY A 27 3.52 31.28 23.28
CA GLY A 27 3.56 30.67 21.94
C GLY A 27 2.18 30.30 21.43
N TRP A 28 1.36 29.67 22.27
CA TRP A 28 -0.03 29.33 21.92
C TRP A 28 -0.87 30.58 21.61
N ARG A 29 -0.75 31.65 22.41
CA ARG A 29 -1.44 32.93 22.18
C ARG A 29 -1.00 33.61 20.88
N HIS A 30 0.28 33.49 20.52
CA HIS A 30 0.81 34.03 19.27
C HIS A 30 0.13 33.40 18.05
N GLU A 31 0.05 32.05 18.03
CA GLU A 31 -0.63 31.32 16.97
C GLU A 31 -2.13 31.69 16.89
N LEU A 32 -2.82 31.73 18.04
CA LEU A 32 -4.25 32.08 18.08
C LEU A 32 -4.53 33.52 17.60
N ALA A 33 -3.65 34.47 17.89
CA ALA A 33 -3.84 35.88 17.50
C ALA A 33 -3.90 36.10 15.98
N SER A 34 -3.28 35.22 15.19
CA SER A 34 -3.37 35.26 13.72
C SER A 34 -4.80 34.94 13.24
N TRP A 35 -5.40 33.90 13.78
CA TRP A 35 -6.76 33.44 13.49
C TRP A 35 -7.83 34.36 14.10
N TRP A 36 -7.59 34.87 15.31
CA TRP A 36 -8.55 35.69 16.06
C TRP A 36 -8.90 37.01 15.36
N ARG A 37 -7.99 37.57 14.55
CA ARG A 37 -8.26 38.80 13.78
C ARG A 37 -9.47 38.66 12.86
N GLY A 38 -9.65 37.50 12.22
CA GLY A 38 -10.80 37.22 11.34
C GLY A 38 -12.11 36.96 12.07
N VAL A 39 -12.05 36.62 13.36
CA VAL A 39 -13.22 36.32 14.21
C VAL A 39 -13.90 37.60 14.72
N SER A 40 -13.13 38.68 14.84
CA SER A 40 -13.54 39.90 15.55
C SER A 40 -14.81 40.60 15.00
N GLU A 41 -15.18 40.35 13.74
CA GLU A 41 -16.34 40.99 13.08
C GLU A 41 -17.70 40.29 13.31
N LYS A 42 -17.71 38.99 13.65
CA LYS A 42 -18.95 38.18 13.69
C LYS A 42 -19.40 37.74 15.09
N GLY A 43 -18.59 38.05 16.12
CA GLY A 43 -18.79 37.58 17.49
C GLY A 43 -18.48 36.08 17.64
N VAL A 44 -18.52 35.60 18.89
CA VAL A 44 -18.24 34.20 19.23
C VAL A 44 -19.36 33.62 20.09
N ARG A 45 -19.50 32.30 20.07
CA ARG A 45 -20.23 31.57 21.10
C ARG A 45 -19.30 31.37 22.29
N PHE A 46 -19.73 31.80 23.46
CA PHE A 46 -18.97 31.64 24.70
C PHE A 46 -19.70 30.70 25.65
N HIS A 47 -19.03 29.60 26.00
CA HIS A 47 -19.46 28.65 27.01
C HIS A 47 -18.66 28.89 28.29
N GLU A 48 -19.37 29.16 29.38
CA GLU A 48 -18.75 29.44 30.67
C GLU A 48 -18.69 28.15 31.51
N GLY A 49 -17.48 27.73 31.88
CA GLY A 49 -17.24 26.51 32.64
C GLY A 49 -16.89 25.29 31.76
N ASP A 50 -16.96 24.10 32.37
CA ASP A 50 -16.68 22.82 31.71
C ASP A 50 -17.86 22.40 30.82
N LEU A 51 -17.55 21.83 29.65
CA LEU A 51 -18.53 21.31 28.70
C LEU A 51 -18.39 19.78 28.59
N GLU A 52 -19.45 19.06 28.96
CA GLU A 52 -19.53 17.60 28.84
C GLU A 52 -20.68 17.20 27.90
N ALA A 53 -20.39 16.37 26.90
CA ALA A 53 -21.38 15.90 25.95
C ALA A 53 -21.00 14.53 25.36
N ASP A 54 -21.97 13.85 24.72
CA ASP A 54 -21.67 12.63 23.99
C ASP A 54 -20.98 12.93 22.65
N SER A 55 -21.38 14.00 21.95
CA SER A 55 -20.75 14.51 20.74
C SER A 55 -20.88 16.02 20.67
N LEU A 56 -19.96 16.67 19.95
CA LEU A 56 -19.97 18.11 19.75
C LEU A 56 -19.77 18.44 18.28
N VAL A 57 -20.73 19.17 17.70
CA VAL A 57 -20.67 19.64 16.32
C VAL A 57 -20.49 21.15 16.35
N ILE A 58 -19.33 21.64 15.87
CA ILE A 58 -19.04 23.07 15.85
C ILE A 58 -19.65 23.71 14.61
N GLY A 59 -20.48 24.74 14.83
CA GLY A 59 -21.11 25.50 13.76
C GLY A 59 -20.18 26.56 13.14
N PRO A 60 -20.70 27.39 12.22
CA PRO A 60 -19.92 28.42 11.52
C PRO A 60 -19.50 29.60 12.41
N ARG A 61 -20.02 29.69 13.64
CA ARG A 61 -19.58 30.68 14.63
C ARG A 61 -18.52 30.04 15.52
N PRO A 62 -17.37 30.70 15.74
CA PRO A 62 -16.36 30.19 16.66
C PRO A 62 -16.93 29.92 18.04
N LEU A 63 -16.54 28.78 18.62
CA LEU A 63 -16.90 28.42 19.98
C LEU A 63 -15.68 28.59 20.88
N VAL A 64 -15.86 29.31 21.98
CA VAL A 64 -14.88 29.41 23.06
C VAL A 64 -15.45 28.82 24.33
N VAL A 65 -14.75 27.86 24.92
CA VAL A 65 -15.10 27.21 26.19
C VAL A 65 -14.08 27.66 27.24
N SER A 66 -14.55 28.29 28.32
CA SER A 66 -13.65 28.81 29.36
C SER A 66 -13.09 27.74 30.30
N GLY A 67 -13.76 26.58 30.40
CA GLY A 67 -13.29 25.40 31.13
C GLY A 67 -12.76 24.29 30.22
N SER A 68 -12.83 23.06 30.72
CA SER A 68 -12.42 21.85 30.00
C SER A 68 -13.57 21.26 29.17
N VAL A 69 -13.23 20.55 28.10
CA VAL A 69 -14.19 19.85 27.24
C VAL A 69 -13.99 18.34 27.39
N ARG A 70 -15.04 17.60 27.73
CA ARG A 70 -15.03 16.13 27.82
C ARG A 70 -16.12 15.51 26.94
N LEU A 71 -15.70 14.76 25.93
CA LEU A 71 -16.59 14.16 24.93
C LEU A 71 -16.42 12.64 24.90
N LYS A 72 -17.53 11.91 24.97
CA LYS A 72 -17.51 10.44 24.90
C LYS A 72 -17.41 9.89 23.47
N GLY A 73 -17.73 10.71 22.48
CA GLY A 73 -17.84 10.33 21.08
C GLY A 73 -17.07 11.30 20.18
N LEU A 74 -17.76 11.83 19.19
CA LEU A 74 -17.15 12.58 18.09
C LEU A 74 -17.20 14.09 18.34
N LEU A 75 -16.06 14.74 18.14
CA LEU A 75 -15.94 16.17 17.92
C LEU A 75 -15.79 16.40 16.41
N GLU A 76 -16.74 17.10 15.78
CA GLU A 76 -16.75 17.35 14.33
C GLU A 76 -17.07 18.80 13.95
N ASP A 77 -16.59 19.24 12.78
CA ASP A 77 -17.12 20.44 12.12
C ASP A 77 -18.50 20.17 11.49
N GLY A 78 -19.47 21.04 11.79
CA GLY A 78 -20.82 20.95 11.25
C GLY A 78 -21.01 21.67 9.92
N HIS A 79 -19.98 22.34 9.40
CA HIS A 79 -20.11 23.25 8.27
C HIS A 79 -19.02 23.04 7.24
N ALA A 80 -19.39 22.95 5.97
CA ALA A 80 -18.48 22.82 4.83
C ALA A 80 -17.75 24.14 4.46
N ALA A 81 -17.59 25.07 5.41
CA ALA A 81 -16.93 26.35 5.15
C ALA A 81 -15.59 26.41 5.87
N ASP A 82 -14.60 26.98 5.21
CA ASP A 82 -13.15 26.94 5.52
C ASP A 82 -12.70 27.63 6.83
N HIS A 83 -13.59 27.92 7.78
CA HIS A 83 -13.26 28.77 8.94
C HIS A 83 -13.96 28.38 10.24
N THR A 84 -14.06 27.08 10.55
CA THR A 84 -14.56 26.63 11.87
C THR A 84 -13.47 26.79 12.92
N LEU A 85 -13.76 27.47 14.04
CA LEU A 85 -12.79 27.69 15.14
C LEU A 85 -13.34 27.18 16.47
N LEU A 86 -12.56 26.33 17.14
CA LEU A 86 -12.77 25.93 18.53
C LEU A 86 -11.62 26.42 19.39
N VAL A 87 -11.92 27.12 20.49
CA VAL A 87 -10.95 27.49 21.53
C VAL A 87 -11.38 26.89 22.86
N VAL A 88 -10.51 26.12 23.49
CA VAL A 88 -10.73 25.56 24.82
C VAL A 88 -9.64 26.07 25.74
N LEU A 89 -10.04 26.77 26.81
CA LEU A 89 -9.08 27.36 27.76
C LEU A 89 -8.62 26.37 28.84
N GLY A 90 -9.33 25.26 29.02
CA GLY A 90 -8.93 24.12 29.84
C GLY A 90 -8.36 22.95 29.03
N ASP A 91 -8.61 21.73 29.53
CA ASP A 91 -8.20 20.48 28.90
C ASP A 91 -9.25 19.98 27.88
N LEU A 92 -8.82 19.16 26.91
CA LEU A 92 -9.71 18.46 25.98
C LEU A 92 -9.53 16.95 26.11
N GLU A 93 -10.60 16.24 26.47
CA GLU A 93 -10.66 14.79 26.37
C GLU A 93 -11.77 14.37 25.41
N VAL A 94 -11.43 13.52 24.44
CA VAL A 94 -12.35 13.12 23.38
C VAL A 94 -12.03 11.71 22.86
N GLU A 95 -13.06 11.00 22.42
CA GLU A 95 -12.88 9.69 21.79
C GLU A 95 -12.30 9.86 20.37
N ASN A 96 -12.98 10.61 19.50
CA ASN A 96 -12.51 10.90 18.15
C ASN A 96 -12.72 12.37 17.76
N VAL A 97 -11.84 12.89 16.91
CA VAL A 97 -11.91 14.24 16.34
C VAL A 97 -11.87 14.13 14.83
N ALA A 98 -12.84 14.75 14.14
CA ALA A 98 -12.87 14.82 12.69
C ALA A 98 -13.02 16.27 12.23
N THR A 99 -12.12 16.69 11.33
CA THR A 99 -12.16 17.90 10.49
C THR A 99 -12.43 19.22 11.21
N PHE A 100 -11.40 20.08 11.33
CA PHE A 100 -11.52 21.43 11.89
C PHE A 100 -10.62 22.43 11.19
N SER A 101 -11.13 23.57 10.73
CA SER A 101 -10.25 24.64 10.20
C SER A 101 -9.21 25.11 11.22
N ALA A 102 -9.65 25.30 12.47
CA ALA A 102 -8.74 25.65 13.56
C ALA A 102 -9.22 25.15 14.92
N MET A 103 -8.30 24.59 15.70
CA MET A 103 -8.54 24.17 17.08
C MET A 103 -7.39 24.63 17.97
N PHE A 104 -7.73 25.34 19.05
CA PHE A 104 -6.76 25.88 19.99
C PHE A 104 -7.11 25.43 21.41
N ILE A 105 -6.26 24.59 22.00
CA ILE A 105 -6.46 24.05 23.35
C ILE A 105 -5.33 24.57 24.23
N ALA A 106 -5.65 25.35 25.26
CA ALA A 106 -4.65 25.92 26.14
C ALA A 106 -4.04 24.88 27.10
N GLY A 107 -4.84 23.89 27.54
CA GLY A 107 -4.43 22.80 28.42
C GLY A 107 -3.92 21.56 27.70
N ASN A 108 -4.07 20.41 28.37
CA ASN A 108 -3.70 19.10 27.84
C ASN A 108 -4.79 18.54 26.92
N VAL A 109 -4.37 17.75 25.94
CA VAL A 109 -5.26 17.05 25.03
C VAL A 109 -5.08 15.54 25.17
N ARG A 110 -6.21 14.83 25.28
CA ARG A 110 -6.27 13.38 25.20
C ARG A 110 -7.26 12.92 24.14
N ILE A 111 -6.75 12.30 23.07
CA ILE A 111 -7.55 11.68 22.01
C ILE A 111 -7.39 10.16 22.11
N ARG A 112 -8.47 9.42 22.37
CA ARG A 112 -8.38 7.97 22.58
C ARG A 112 -8.30 7.18 21.28
N GLY A 113 -9.05 7.62 20.28
CA GLY A 113 -9.10 7.05 18.95
C GLY A 113 -8.26 7.85 17.96
N LEU A 114 -8.94 8.57 17.07
CA LEU A 114 -8.37 9.20 15.88
C LEU A 114 -8.57 10.72 15.88
N LEU A 115 -7.54 11.46 15.48
CA LEU A 115 -7.65 12.81 14.91
C LEU A 115 -7.54 12.70 13.39
N PHE A 116 -8.43 13.35 12.65
CA PHE A 116 -8.38 13.43 11.20
C PHE A 116 -8.63 14.86 10.69
N GLY A 117 -7.75 15.37 9.83
CA GLY A 117 -7.85 16.67 9.16
C GLY A 117 -7.92 16.54 7.63
N ASP A 118 -8.96 17.10 7.01
CA ASP A 118 -9.24 17.04 5.56
C ASP A 118 -9.65 18.41 5.01
N SER A 119 -8.90 19.43 5.38
CA SER A 119 -9.15 20.77 4.91
C SER A 119 -8.13 21.13 3.85
N TYR A 120 -8.62 21.64 2.73
CA TYR A 120 -7.78 22.29 1.73
C TYR A 120 -7.40 23.70 2.23
N GLY A 121 -6.54 23.78 3.24
CA GLY A 121 -6.16 25.04 3.89
C GLY A 121 -4.96 24.93 4.83
N ASP A 122 -4.46 26.08 5.29
CA ASP A 122 -3.44 26.19 6.36
C ASP A 122 -4.09 25.99 7.73
N ASP A 123 -4.78 24.87 7.91
CA ASP A 123 -5.48 24.59 9.16
C ASP A 123 -4.50 24.42 10.33
N VAL A 124 -4.95 24.78 11.53
CA VAL A 124 -4.08 24.77 12.71
C VAL A 124 -4.73 23.99 13.84
N PHE A 125 -3.98 23.02 14.37
CA PHE A 125 -4.29 22.44 15.68
C PHE A 125 -3.16 22.78 16.65
N CYS A 126 -3.46 23.62 17.64
CA CYS A 126 -2.48 24.17 18.56
C CYS A 126 -2.79 23.79 20.01
N VAL A 127 -1.84 23.11 20.66
CA VAL A 127 -1.95 22.58 22.02
C VAL A 127 -0.92 23.25 22.91
N GLY A 128 -1.39 24.03 23.88
CA GLY A 128 -0.55 24.73 24.86
C GLY A 128 0.09 23.78 25.88
N GLY A 129 -0.63 22.73 26.29
CA GLY A 129 -0.14 21.67 27.19
C GLY A 129 0.41 20.44 26.46
N GLY A 130 0.27 19.27 27.08
CA GLY A 130 0.70 18.00 26.49
C GLY A 130 -0.37 17.35 25.60
N LEU A 131 0.07 16.58 24.61
CA LEU A 131 -0.81 15.83 23.71
C LEU A 131 -0.59 14.32 23.85
N LYS A 132 -1.65 13.60 24.20
CA LYS A 132 -1.68 12.13 24.23
C LYS A 132 -2.67 11.57 23.22
N ALA A 133 -2.20 10.76 22.28
CA ALA A 133 -3.06 10.12 21.28
C ALA A 133 -2.54 8.76 20.84
N ARG A 134 -3.45 7.84 20.48
CA ARG A 134 -3.07 6.56 19.88
C ARG A 134 -2.63 6.75 18.44
N THR A 135 -3.40 7.47 17.63
CA THR A 135 -2.99 7.78 16.26
C THR A 135 -3.52 9.15 15.84
N LEU A 136 -2.65 9.92 15.21
CA LEU A 136 -2.97 11.19 14.58
C LEU A 136 -2.83 11.01 13.08
N VAL A 137 -3.87 11.29 12.32
CA VAL A 137 -3.82 11.30 10.86
C VAL A 137 -3.98 12.73 10.40
N GLU A 138 -2.86 13.32 9.98
CA GLU A 138 -2.77 14.73 9.67
C GLU A 138 -2.15 14.96 8.29
N GLN A 139 -2.98 15.20 7.28
CA GLN A 139 -2.49 15.45 5.92
C GLN A 139 -2.33 16.94 5.61
N HIS A 140 -3.05 17.84 6.31
CA HIS A 140 -3.18 19.23 5.89
C HIS A 140 -2.96 20.26 7.00
N HIS A 141 -3.32 19.97 8.24
CA HIS A 141 -3.16 20.88 9.38
C HIS A 141 -1.73 20.89 9.88
N HIS A 142 -1.29 22.04 10.37
CA HIS A 142 -0.08 22.12 11.17
C HIS A 142 -0.42 21.90 12.63
N LEU A 143 0.08 20.79 13.18
CA LEU A 143 -0.02 20.46 14.59
C LEU A 143 1.12 21.09 15.39
N TRP A 144 0.79 22.00 16.31
CA TRP A 144 1.71 22.65 17.23
C TRP A 144 1.48 22.13 18.65
N VAL A 145 2.50 21.55 19.27
CA VAL A 145 2.42 21.05 20.66
C VAL A 145 3.54 21.68 21.48
N PHE A 146 3.16 22.50 22.46
CA PHE A 146 4.11 23.22 23.31
C PHE A 146 4.53 22.45 24.57
N GLY A 147 3.76 21.43 24.96
CA GLY A 147 4.08 20.51 26.07
C GLY A 147 4.57 19.12 25.61
N PRO A 148 4.55 18.13 26.51
CA PRO A 148 4.97 16.75 26.21
C PRO A 148 4.13 16.07 25.12
N LEU A 149 4.73 15.14 24.38
CA LEU A 149 4.07 14.43 23.28
C LEU A 149 4.10 12.91 23.53
N ASP A 150 2.93 12.32 23.80
CA ASP A 150 2.75 10.86 23.92
C ASP A 150 1.84 10.35 22.80
N VAL A 151 2.42 10.22 21.60
CA VAL A 151 1.70 9.80 20.38
C VAL A 151 2.29 8.50 19.84
N ASP A 152 1.49 7.43 19.76
CA ASP A 152 1.99 6.12 19.28
C ASP A 152 2.29 6.13 17.77
N ALA A 153 1.42 6.73 16.95
CA ALA A 153 1.60 6.82 15.51
C ALA A 153 1.12 8.17 14.95
N LEU A 154 1.90 8.73 14.03
CA LEU A 154 1.55 9.90 13.22
C LEU A 154 1.52 9.50 11.74
N VAL A 155 0.46 9.87 11.03
CA VAL A 155 0.41 9.87 9.57
C VAL A 155 0.49 11.30 9.10
N GLY A 156 1.44 11.59 8.21
CA GLY A 156 1.73 12.92 7.68
C GLY A 156 2.86 13.66 8.38
N ASP A 157 3.08 14.91 7.97
CA ASP A 157 4.41 15.55 8.06
C ASP A 157 4.45 16.84 8.87
N LYS A 158 3.29 17.46 9.13
CA LYS A 158 3.18 18.81 9.69
C LYS A 158 3.02 18.79 11.22
N LEU A 159 4.05 18.32 11.94
CA LEU A 159 4.11 18.36 13.40
C LEU A 159 5.29 19.20 13.90
N THR A 160 5.00 20.26 14.65
CA THR A 160 5.98 21.01 15.44
C THR A 160 5.79 20.68 16.92
N ALA A 161 6.70 19.89 17.47
CA ALA A 161 6.77 19.55 18.88
C ALA A 161 8.23 19.39 19.33
N THR A 162 8.47 19.49 20.64
CA THR A 162 9.80 19.23 21.24
C THR A 162 10.19 17.76 21.16
N GLU A 163 9.20 16.87 21.27
CA GLU A 163 9.32 15.42 21.21
C GLU A 163 8.80 14.87 19.87
N LYS A 164 9.13 13.61 19.56
CA LYS A 164 8.71 12.93 18.33
C LYS A 164 7.67 11.85 18.63
N PRO A 165 6.72 11.57 17.71
CA PRO A 165 5.84 10.43 17.84
C PRO A 165 6.66 9.12 17.81
N ARG A 166 6.13 8.04 18.41
CA ARG A 166 6.84 6.76 18.48
C ARG A 166 7.03 6.11 17.11
N ARG A 167 6.08 6.34 16.19
CA ARG A 167 6.12 5.86 14.81
C ARG A 167 5.55 6.90 13.86
N LYS A 168 6.07 6.93 12.64
CA LYS A 168 5.49 7.64 11.50
C LYS A 168 5.03 6.60 10.49
N LEU A 169 3.82 6.74 9.96
CA LEU A 169 3.18 5.79 9.06
C LEU A 169 2.69 6.51 7.81
N GLU A 170 2.65 5.80 6.69
CA GLU A 170 1.93 6.24 5.51
C GLU A 170 0.40 6.04 5.70
N PRO A 171 -0.47 6.82 5.02
CA PRO A 171 -1.92 6.71 5.18
C PRO A 171 -2.45 5.27 5.01
N HIS A 172 -1.97 4.58 3.98
CA HIS A 172 -2.37 3.20 3.67
C HIS A 172 -1.90 2.18 4.72
N GLU A 173 -0.93 2.53 5.56
CA GLU A 173 -0.49 1.70 6.68
C GLU A 173 -1.36 1.89 7.92
N ALA A 174 -1.97 3.05 8.10
CA ALA A 174 -2.74 3.36 9.30
C ALA A 174 -4.23 3.06 9.18
N LEU A 175 -4.84 3.28 8.00
CA LEU A 175 -6.29 3.24 7.82
C LEU A 175 -6.79 1.87 7.29
N LEU A 176 -8.02 1.49 7.65
CA LEU A 176 -8.67 0.26 7.14
C LEU A 176 -9.06 0.37 5.65
N PRO A 177 -9.17 -0.76 4.93
CA PRO A 177 -9.74 -0.78 3.59
C PRO A 177 -11.13 -0.13 3.54
N GLY A 178 -11.35 0.79 2.60
CA GLY A 178 -12.58 1.60 2.50
C GLY A 178 -12.47 3.01 3.07
N ALA A 179 -11.35 3.38 3.71
CA ALA A 179 -11.02 4.74 4.12
C ALA A 179 -10.62 5.68 2.97
N PHE A 180 -10.71 5.20 1.73
CA PHE A 180 -9.98 5.71 0.56
C PHE A 180 -10.90 5.73 -0.65
N THR A 181 -10.88 6.81 -1.44
CA THR A 181 -11.58 6.91 -2.73
C THR A 181 -10.70 6.34 -3.85
N VAL A 182 -11.21 5.42 -4.65
CA VAL A 182 -10.48 4.96 -5.83
C VAL A 182 -10.48 6.10 -6.86
N GLU A 183 -9.33 6.71 -7.12
CA GLU A 183 -9.11 7.45 -8.35
C GLU A 183 -8.68 6.44 -9.41
N ASP A 184 -9.51 6.35 -10.45
CA ASP A 184 -9.52 5.52 -11.66
C ASP A 184 -8.61 4.28 -11.77
N GLU A 185 -9.29 3.20 -12.17
CA GLU A 185 -8.75 1.95 -12.69
C GLU A 185 -7.91 2.20 -13.94
N ASP A 186 -6.58 2.36 -13.83
CA ASP A 186 -5.64 1.92 -14.87
C ASP A 186 -4.18 1.96 -14.36
N GLU A 187 -3.53 0.80 -14.45
CA GLU A 187 -2.08 0.54 -14.35
C GLU A 187 -1.33 0.88 -13.05
N GLY A 188 -1.18 -0.14 -12.21
CA GLY A 188 -0.12 -0.24 -11.20
C GLY A 188 -0.67 -0.24 -9.78
N ASP A 189 -0.32 -1.28 -9.00
CA ASP A 189 -0.67 -1.50 -7.60
C ASP A 189 -0.08 -0.43 -6.63
N VAL A 190 -0.36 0.84 -6.87
CA VAL A 190 -0.26 1.90 -5.87
C VAL A 190 -1.59 2.64 -5.89
N THR A 191 -2.48 2.27 -4.97
CA THR A 191 -3.67 3.07 -4.67
C THR A 191 -3.19 4.34 -3.98
N ASP A 192 -2.92 5.40 -4.73
CA ASP A 192 -2.89 6.76 -4.17
C ASP A 192 -4.30 7.34 -4.26
N SER A 193 -5.16 6.77 -3.42
CA SER A 193 -6.53 7.17 -3.21
C SER A 193 -6.55 8.36 -2.26
N THR A 194 -7.19 9.45 -2.65
CA THR A 194 -7.54 10.51 -1.70
C THR A 194 -8.39 9.92 -0.57
N VAL A 195 -8.32 10.50 0.62
CA VAL A 195 -9.03 9.92 1.78
C VAL A 195 -10.53 10.17 1.65
N ASP A 196 -11.37 9.13 1.80
CA ASP A 196 -12.83 9.27 1.68
C ASP A 196 -13.42 9.92 2.94
N ARG A 197 -13.47 11.27 2.99
CA ARG A 197 -14.06 12.03 4.11
C ARG A 197 -15.44 11.54 4.50
N LYS A 198 -16.31 11.29 3.52
CA LYS A 198 -17.70 10.92 3.76
C LYS A 198 -17.79 9.50 4.31
N GLY A 199 -16.99 8.58 3.76
CA GLY A 199 -16.81 7.23 4.27
C GLY A 199 -16.29 7.22 5.71
N LEU A 200 -15.23 7.99 5.99
CA LEU A 200 -14.64 8.10 7.33
C LEU A 200 -15.61 8.65 8.37
N LEU A 201 -16.31 9.75 8.08
CA LEU A 201 -17.33 10.31 8.99
C LEU A 201 -18.44 9.29 9.26
N THR A 202 -18.84 8.54 8.24
CA THR A 202 -19.83 7.47 8.39
C THR A 202 -19.31 6.35 9.31
N MET A 203 -18.06 5.93 9.13
CA MET A 203 -17.41 4.92 9.97
C MET A 203 -17.26 5.39 11.43
N LEU A 204 -16.80 6.62 11.65
CA LEU A 204 -16.67 7.24 12.97
C LEU A 204 -18.01 7.27 13.71
N ARG A 205 -19.07 7.74 13.05
CA ARG A 205 -20.42 7.79 13.61
C ARG A 205 -20.99 6.40 13.88
N ALA A 206 -20.60 5.40 13.10
CA ALA A 206 -20.98 4.01 13.31
C ALA A 206 -20.14 3.33 14.42
N GLY A 207 -19.13 3.99 14.99
CA GLY A 207 -18.20 3.38 15.94
C GLY A 207 -17.32 2.28 15.32
N SER A 208 -17.19 2.28 14.00
CA SER A 208 -16.35 1.31 13.29
C SER A 208 -14.87 1.62 13.53
N PRO A 209 -14.00 0.60 13.70
CA PRO A 209 -12.57 0.84 13.75
C PRO A 209 -12.12 1.49 12.45
N LEU A 210 -11.36 2.58 12.54
CA LEU A 210 -10.75 3.24 11.38
C LEU A 210 -9.29 2.90 11.22
N LEU A 211 -8.64 2.60 12.34
CA LEU A 211 -7.23 2.25 12.39
C LEU A 211 -7.08 0.75 12.15
N ALA A 212 -6.26 0.40 11.16
CA ALA A 212 -5.64 -0.92 11.11
C ALA A 212 -4.83 -1.12 12.40
N ASP A 213 -4.60 -2.37 12.82
CA ASP A 213 -3.78 -2.61 14.01
C ASP A 213 -2.34 -2.08 13.77
N THR A 214 -2.05 -0.89 14.29
CA THR A 214 -0.79 -0.17 14.10
C THR A 214 0.41 -0.85 14.77
N ARG A 215 0.15 -1.91 15.56
CA ARG A 215 1.20 -2.79 16.10
C ARG A 215 1.79 -3.70 15.02
N LEU A 216 0.99 -4.06 14.02
CA LEU A 216 1.36 -4.94 12.91
C LEU A 216 1.96 -4.13 11.76
N GLY A 217 3.09 -4.59 11.22
CA GLY A 217 3.67 -4.05 10.00
C GLY A 217 2.87 -4.45 8.75
N PRO A 218 3.25 -3.93 7.57
CA PRO A 218 2.55 -4.22 6.32
C PRO A 218 2.46 -5.71 5.98
N VAL A 219 3.48 -6.49 6.34
CA VAL A 219 3.55 -7.93 6.09
C VAL A 219 2.58 -8.68 6.99
N GLU A 220 2.58 -8.39 8.29
CA GLU A 220 1.69 -9.03 9.25
C GLU A 220 0.23 -8.68 8.96
N LYS A 221 -0.05 -7.44 8.50
CA LYS A 221 -1.38 -7.03 8.04
C LYS A 221 -1.84 -7.82 6.83
N ALA A 222 -0.99 -7.98 5.81
CA ALA A 222 -1.31 -8.76 4.62
C ALA A 222 -1.63 -10.22 4.98
N ILE A 223 -0.82 -10.83 5.87
CA ILE A 223 -1.04 -12.20 6.35
C ILE A 223 -2.35 -12.30 7.16
N ALA A 224 -2.62 -11.35 8.06
CA ALA A 224 -3.84 -11.32 8.86
C ALA A 224 -5.10 -11.18 7.98
N ALA A 225 -5.06 -10.31 6.97
CA ALA A 225 -6.15 -10.13 6.02
C ALA A 225 -6.44 -11.42 5.24
N VAL A 226 -5.40 -12.15 4.81
CA VAL A 226 -5.57 -13.45 4.14
C VAL A 226 -6.17 -14.50 5.09
N LYS A 227 -5.73 -14.55 6.35
CA LYS A 227 -6.31 -15.47 7.37
C LYS A 227 -7.79 -15.19 7.59
N GLU A 228 -8.18 -13.92 7.68
CA GLU A 228 -9.57 -13.51 7.84
C GLU A 228 -10.42 -13.87 6.60
N GLN A 229 -9.89 -13.66 5.40
CA GLN A 229 -10.57 -14.05 4.16
C GLN A 229 -10.77 -15.57 4.07
N ALA A 230 -9.77 -16.35 4.48
CA ALA A 230 -9.87 -17.80 4.55
C ALA A 230 -10.94 -18.24 5.57
N ALA A 231 -10.97 -17.62 6.75
CA ALA A 231 -11.99 -17.90 7.78
C ALA A 231 -13.42 -17.59 7.31
N ARG A 232 -13.59 -16.61 6.41
CA ARG A 232 -14.87 -16.26 5.77
C ARG A 232 -15.26 -17.17 4.60
N GLY A 233 -14.48 -18.20 4.30
CA GLY A 233 -14.79 -19.16 3.23
C GLY A 233 -14.57 -18.64 1.80
N LYS A 234 -13.78 -17.58 1.61
CA LYS A 234 -13.38 -17.17 0.25
C LYS A 234 -12.53 -18.27 -0.39
N LYS A 235 -12.91 -18.69 -1.59
CA LYS A 235 -12.31 -19.84 -2.30
C LYS A 235 -10.88 -19.61 -2.82
N ALA A 236 -10.52 -18.39 -3.19
CA ALA A 236 -9.19 -18.08 -3.73
C ALA A 236 -8.51 -17.01 -2.86
N THR A 237 -7.48 -17.41 -2.13
CA THR A 237 -6.67 -16.46 -1.34
C THR A 237 -5.41 -16.10 -2.11
N ARG A 238 -5.07 -14.81 -2.11
CA ARG A 238 -3.90 -14.25 -2.78
C ARG A 238 -3.14 -13.41 -1.77
N LEU A 239 -1.82 -13.52 -1.77
CA LEU A 239 -0.93 -12.79 -0.87
C LEU A 239 0.14 -12.07 -1.68
N GLY A 240 0.12 -10.74 -1.61
CA GLY A 240 1.15 -9.88 -2.20
C GLY A 240 2.11 -9.37 -1.12
N LEU A 241 3.39 -9.75 -1.24
CA LEU A 241 4.47 -9.31 -0.37
C LEU A 241 5.62 -8.69 -1.18
N ALA A 242 5.33 -8.15 -2.36
CA ALA A 242 6.31 -7.49 -3.20
C ALA A 242 6.86 -6.22 -2.51
N GLN A 243 8.14 -5.94 -2.73
CA GLN A 243 8.81 -4.71 -2.25
C GLN A 243 8.73 -4.50 -0.73
N LYS A 244 8.80 -5.56 0.07
CA LYS A 244 8.75 -5.51 1.54
C LYS A 244 10.11 -5.65 2.22
N LYS A 245 11.21 -5.61 1.45
CA LYS A 245 12.60 -5.75 1.95
C LYS A 245 12.80 -7.04 2.77
N LEU A 246 12.07 -8.09 2.40
CA LEU A 246 12.12 -9.38 3.09
C LEU A 246 13.45 -10.07 2.79
N LYS A 247 14.09 -10.61 3.84
CA LYS A 247 15.28 -11.47 3.70
C LYS A 247 14.94 -12.96 3.65
N ALA A 248 13.74 -13.31 4.12
CA ALA A 248 13.17 -14.65 4.10
C ALA A 248 11.65 -14.54 4.02
N ILE A 249 10.99 -15.62 3.58
CA ILE A 249 9.53 -15.74 3.64
C ILE A 249 9.13 -15.86 5.12
N PRO A 250 8.23 -15.00 5.64
CA PRO A 250 7.77 -15.10 7.03
C PRO A 250 7.13 -16.46 7.33
N GLU A 251 7.42 -17.03 8.50
CA GLU A 251 6.99 -18.37 8.90
C GLU A 251 5.46 -18.56 8.85
N GLU A 252 4.72 -17.49 9.13
CA GLU A 252 3.26 -17.49 9.14
C GLU A 252 2.67 -17.66 7.74
N VAL A 253 3.41 -17.38 6.66
CA VAL A 253 2.95 -17.61 5.28
C VAL A 253 2.73 -19.09 5.04
N PHE A 254 3.59 -19.97 5.56
CA PHE A 254 3.49 -21.42 5.38
C PHE A 254 2.24 -22.03 6.05
N SER A 255 1.64 -21.33 7.02
CA SER A 255 0.37 -21.74 7.63
C SER A 255 -0.85 -21.52 6.73
N LEU A 256 -0.70 -20.80 5.62
CA LEU A 256 -1.77 -20.46 4.68
C LEU A 256 -1.94 -21.57 3.63
N THR A 257 -2.27 -22.79 4.05
CA THR A 257 -2.34 -23.97 3.16
C THR A 257 -3.36 -23.84 2.02
N GLY A 258 -4.34 -22.95 2.15
CA GLY A 258 -5.31 -22.60 1.10
C GLY A 258 -4.86 -21.50 0.13
N LEU A 259 -3.61 -21.01 0.23
CA LEU A 259 -3.08 -19.92 -0.59
C LEU A 259 -2.93 -20.34 -2.04
N GLU A 260 -3.60 -19.65 -2.97
CA GLU A 260 -3.54 -19.97 -4.39
C GLU A 260 -2.54 -19.12 -5.18
N SER A 261 -2.20 -17.94 -4.67
CA SER A 261 -1.28 -17.01 -5.34
C SER A 261 -0.37 -16.31 -4.34
N LEU A 262 0.93 -16.35 -4.59
CA LEU A 262 1.95 -15.69 -3.79
C LEU A 262 2.86 -14.83 -4.67
N ASN A 263 2.96 -13.55 -4.36
CA ASN A 263 3.90 -12.62 -4.99
C ASN A 263 4.96 -12.18 -3.97
N LEU A 264 6.23 -12.47 -4.25
CA LEU A 264 7.40 -12.11 -3.45
C LEU A 264 8.38 -11.20 -4.20
N ASP A 265 7.95 -10.58 -5.28
CA ASP A 265 8.82 -9.85 -6.20
C ASP A 265 9.59 -8.71 -5.50
N THR A 266 10.82 -8.46 -5.96
CA THR A 266 11.63 -7.32 -5.50
C THR A 266 11.83 -7.32 -3.98
N ASN A 267 12.32 -8.44 -3.45
CA ASN A 267 12.77 -8.58 -2.06
C ASN A 267 14.24 -9.07 -2.02
N ASP A 268 14.83 -9.13 -0.83
CA ASP A 268 16.22 -9.56 -0.59
C ASP A 268 16.30 -11.05 -0.19
N ILE A 269 15.37 -11.88 -0.70
CA ILE A 269 15.28 -13.31 -0.37
C ILE A 269 16.33 -14.07 -1.19
N ALA A 270 17.41 -14.49 -0.54
CA ALA A 270 18.51 -15.23 -1.18
C ALA A 270 18.19 -16.72 -1.39
N GLU A 271 17.32 -17.29 -0.56
CA GLU A 271 16.95 -18.71 -0.57
C GLU A 271 15.45 -18.87 -0.32
N ILE A 272 14.81 -19.74 -1.11
CA ILE A 272 13.43 -20.14 -0.85
C ILE A 272 13.44 -21.32 0.13
N SER A 273 12.75 -21.18 1.25
CA SER A 273 12.62 -22.25 2.25
C SER A 273 11.95 -23.50 1.65
N PRO A 274 12.41 -24.72 1.97
CA PRO A 274 11.74 -25.98 1.66
C PRO A 274 10.26 -26.01 2.07
N ARG A 275 9.88 -25.25 3.12
CA ARG A 275 8.49 -25.11 3.59
C ARG A 275 7.54 -24.53 2.55
N ILE A 276 8.04 -23.97 1.44
CA ILE A 276 7.20 -23.60 0.30
C ILE A 276 6.33 -24.77 -0.19
N GLY A 277 6.80 -26.01 -0.02
CA GLY A 277 6.04 -27.24 -0.32
C GLY A 277 4.78 -27.45 0.52
N GLU A 278 4.63 -26.78 1.66
CA GLU A 278 3.42 -26.83 2.51
C GLU A 278 2.23 -26.06 1.89
N LEU A 279 2.49 -25.21 0.89
CA LEU A 279 1.46 -24.45 0.18
C LEU A 279 0.84 -25.28 -0.95
N GLU A 280 0.23 -26.42 -0.61
CA GLU A 280 -0.27 -27.40 -1.58
C GLU A 280 -1.31 -26.84 -2.58
N ALA A 281 -2.05 -25.80 -2.19
CA ALA A 281 -3.03 -25.14 -3.06
C ALA A 281 -2.42 -24.08 -4.00
N LEU A 282 -1.11 -23.81 -3.93
CA LEU A 282 -0.46 -22.72 -4.65
C LEU A 282 -0.45 -22.97 -6.16
N LYS A 283 -1.12 -22.09 -6.90
CA LYS A 283 -1.24 -22.15 -8.37
C LYS A 283 -0.31 -21.17 -9.06
N ASN A 284 -0.09 -20.00 -8.45
CA ASN A 284 0.71 -18.94 -9.02
C ASN A 284 1.79 -18.50 -8.03
N LEU A 285 3.05 -18.53 -8.46
CA LEU A 285 4.18 -18.08 -7.68
C LEU A 285 5.03 -17.10 -8.48
N SER A 286 5.21 -15.89 -7.95
CA SER A 286 6.09 -14.86 -8.50
C SER A 286 7.27 -14.63 -7.57
N LEU A 287 8.48 -14.84 -8.11
CA LEU A 287 9.77 -14.74 -7.43
C LEU A 287 10.70 -13.78 -8.18
N GLU A 288 10.16 -12.74 -8.79
CA GLU A 288 10.91 -11.88 -9.69
C GLU A 288 11.88 -10.96 -8.94
N SER A 289 13.00 -10.64 -9.59
CA SER A 289 14.01 -9.73 -9.05
C SER A 289 14.54 -10.16 -7.68
N LEU A 290 14.59 -11.47 -7.42
CA LEU A 290 15.22 -12.04 -6.22
C LEU A 290 16.67 -12.47 -6.50
N PRO A 291 17.59 -12.35 -5.51
CA PRO A 291 18.99 -12.75 -5.66
C PRO A 291 19.22 -14.28 -5.58
N LEU A 292 18.24 -15.09 -6.01
CA LEU A 292 18.25 -16.56 -5.91
C LEU A 292 19.39 -17.18 -6.71
N THR A 293 20.09 -18.14 -6.10
CA THR A 293 21.11 -18.98 -6.77
C THR A 293 20.61 -20.37 -7.11
N THR A 294 19.56 -20.83 -6.43
CA THR A 294 18.95 -22.15 -6.61
C THR A 294 17.48 -22.13 -6.16
N LEU A 295 16.78 -23.25 -6.39
CA LEU A 295 15.40 -23.47 -5.93
C LEU A 295 15.34 -24.80 -5.16
N PRO A 296 14.55 -24.88 -4.07
CA PRO A 296 14.41 -26.12 -3.29
C PRO A 296 13.64 -27.19 -4.07
N VAL A 297 13.91 -28.46 -3.75
CA VAL A 297 13.22 -29.61 -4.37
C VAL A 297 11.72 -29.59 -4.07
N GLU A 298 11.33 -29.08 -2.92
CA GLU A 298 9.95 -28.99 -2.46
C GLU A 298 9.11 -28.03 -3.31
N LEU A 299 9.70 -26.93 -3.81
CA LEU A 299 9.02 -26.06 -4.79
C LEU A 299 8.68 -26.84 -6.05
N CYS A 300 9.60 -27.71 -6.48
CA CYS A 300 9.45 -28.50 -7.69
C CYS A 300 8.40 -29.62 -7.56
N ARG A 301 7.89 -29.87 -6.35
CA ARG A 301 6.87 -30.89 -6.04
C ARG A 301 5.50 -30.30 -5.72
N LEU A 302 5.31 -28.99 -5.89
CA LEU A 302 4.02 -28.35 -5.66
C LEU A 302 2.96 -28.91 -6.62
N PRO A 303 1.91 -29.58 -6.11
CA PRO A 303 0.99 -30.37 -6.94
C PRO A 303 0.05 -29.50 -7.78
N ALA A 304 -0.19 -28.26 -7.35
CA ALA A 304 -1.13 -27.34 -7.98
C ALA A 304 -0.45 -26.21 -8.77
N LEU A 305 0.89 -26.11 -8.79
CA LEU A 305 1.59 -24.96 -9.35
C LEU A 305 1.46 -24.92 -10.87
N LYS A 306 0.76 -23.91 -11.39
CA LYS A 306 0.48 -23.72 -12.82
C LYS A 306 1.33 -22.63 -13.46
N LYS A 307 1.65 -21.58 -12.70
CA LYS A 307 2.42 -20.44 -13.19
C LYS A 307 3.57 -20.13 -12.23
N LEU A 308 4.79 -20.09 -12.78
CA LEU A 308 5.99 -19.70 -12.07
C LEU A 308 6.71 -18.59 -12.82
N SER A 309 7.02 -17.51 -12.12
CA SER A 309 7.83 -16.41 -12.64
C SER A 309 9.16 -16.28 -11.89
N LEU A 310 10.25 -16.33 -12.65
CA LEU A 310 11.65 -16.19 -12.18
C LEU A 310 12.38 -15.11 -13.00
N ARG A 311 11.65 -14.07 -13.43
CA ARG A 311 12.23 -12.97 -14.20
C ARG A 311 13.21 -12.18 -13.33
N TYR A 312 14.26 -11.64 -13.95
CA TYR A 312 15.27 -10.82 -13.27
C TYR A 312 16.04 -11.51 -12.12
N CYS A 313 15.92 -12.84 -11.97
CA CYS A 313 16.74 -13.63 -11.04
C CYS A 313 18.15 -13.82 -11.62
N ASN A 314 18.98 -12.78 -11.54
CA ASN A 314 20.29 -12.71 -12.20
C ASN A 314 21.28 -13.81 -11.78
N ASN A 315 21.14 -14.33 -10.56
CA ASN A 315 22.06 -15.31 -9.99
C ASN A 315 21.61 -16.77 -10.21
N LEU A 316 20.41 -16.98 -10.78
CA LEU A 316 19.85 -18.31 -11.01
C LEU A 316 20.37 -18.86 -12.34
N THR A 317 21.59 -19.39 -12.32
CA THR A 317 22.28 -19.83 -13.54
C THR A 317 21.83 -21.20 -14.05
N ARG A 318 21.19 -22.00 -13.18
CA ARG A 318 20.69 -23.34 -13.48
C ARG A 318 19.38 -23.62 -12.74
N LEU A 319 18.55 -24.46 -13.33
CA LEU A 319 17.36 -25.03 -12.68
C LEU A 319 17.75 -26.38 -12.03
N PRO A 320 17.19 -26.75 -10.87
CA PRO A 320 17.46 -28.05 -10.25
C PRO A 320 16.92 -29.20 -11.10
N ASP A 321 17.49 -30.39 -10.98
CA ASP A 321 17.01 -31.57 -11.73
C ASP A 321 15.55 -31.90 -11.44
N ALA A 322 15.14 -31.70 -10.17
CA ALA A 322 13.77 -31.90 -9.71
C ALA A 322 12.77 -30.97 -10.40
N PHE A 323 13.18 -29.92 -11.12
CA PHE A 323 12.26 -29.02 -11.82
C PHE A 323 11.36 -29.77 -12.82
N GLY A 324 11.78 -30.94 -13.32
CA GLY A 324 10.97 -31.82 -14.15
C GLY A 324 9.80 -32.50 -13.42
N GLU A 325 9.76 -32.44 -12.08
CA GLU A 325 8.71 -33.00 -11.22
C GLU A 325 7.49 -32.06 -11.09
N LEU A 326 7.53 -30.87 -11.71
CA LEU A 326 6.40 -29.93 -11.72
C LEU A 326 5.27 -30.41 -12.65
N GLU A 327 4.44 -31.32 -12.14
CA GLU A 327 3.40 -32.01 -12.91
C GLU A 327 2.28 -31.09 -13.43
N ALA A 328 2.03 -29.98 -12.75
CA ALA A 328 0.94 -29.05 -13.06
C ALA A 328 1.38 -27.79 -13.79
N LEU A 329 2.69 -27.56 -13.99
CA LEU A 329 3.19 -26.28 -14.52
C LEU A 329 2.81 -26.11 -16.00
N GLU A 330 2.09 -25.02 -16.29
CA GLU A 330 1.59 -24.69 -17.63
C GLU A 330 2.31 -23.46 -18.21
N GLU A 331 2.76 -22.54 -17.37
CA GLU A 331 3.38 -21.27 -17.75
C GLU A 331 4.64 -20.99 -16.94
N LEU A 332 5.75 -20.73 -17.63
CA LEU A 332 7.05 -20.44 -17.02
C LEU A 332 7.66 -19.17 -17.63
N TYR A 333 8.13 -18.28 -16.76
CA TYR A 333 8.87 -17.08 -17.14
C TYR A 333 10.28 -17.14 -16.57
N LEU A 334 11.27 -17.05 -17.45
CA LEU A 334 12.69 -17.12 -17.12
C LEU A 334 13.44 -15.89 -17.62
N ASP A 335 14.62 -15.69 -17.06
CA ASP A 335 15.58 -14.72 -17.57
C ASP A 335 16.62 -15.41 -18.45
N ALA A 336 16.70 -15.06 -19.74
CA ALA A 336 17.63 -15.74 -20.65
C ALA A 336 19.10 -15.36 -20.40
N MET A 337 19.37 -14.21 -19.79
CA MET A 337 20.74 -13.78 -19.53
C MET A 337 21.41 -14.57 -18.40
N ALA A 338 20.64 -14.98 -17.40
CA ALA A 338 21.15 -15.69 -16.23
C ALA A 338 21.58 -17.13 -16.56
N LEU A 339 20.88 -17.80 -17.48
CA LEU A 339 21.08 -19.22 -17.77
C LEU A 339 22.34 -19.47 -18.61
N GLU A 340 23.20 -20.37 -18.18
CA GLU A 340 24.43 -20.74 -18.92
C GLU A 340 24.13 -21.35 -20.30
N GLY A 341 22.99 -22.03 -20.43
CA GLY A 341 22.51 -22.65 -21.67
C GLY A 341 21.01 -22.93 -21.62
N PHE A 342 20.51 -23.74 -22.55
CA PHE A 342 19.13 -24.21 -22.47
C PHE A 342 18.98 -25.21 -21.32
N PRO A 343 18.05 -24.99 -20.37
CA PRO A 343 17.82 -25.90 -19.26
C PRO A 343 17.09 -27.17 -19.74
N GLU A 344 17.84 -28.24 -20.03
CA GLU A 344 17.29 -29.51 -20.54
C GLU A 344 16.20 -30.12 -19.66
N VAL A 345 16.21 -29.84 -18.36
CA VAL A 345 15.15 -30.26 -17.43
C VAL A 345 13.74 -29.81 -17.89
N LEU A 346 13.63 -28.69 -18.60
CA LEU A 346 12.34 -28.21 -19.13
C LEU A 346 11.70 -29.17 -20.14
N THR A 347 12.50 -30.02 -20.80
CA THR A 347 11.99 -31.04 -21.74
C THR A 347 11.22 -32.16 -21.03
N ARG A 348 11.42 -32.31 -19.72
CA ARG A 348 10.75 -33.32 -18.88
C ARG A 348 9.39 -32.86 -18.34
N LEU A 349 9.04 -31.58 -18.51
CA LEU A 349 7.80 -31.02 -17.97
C LEU A 349 6.57 -31.51 -18.75
N PRO A 350 5.64 -32.24 -18.11
CA PRO A 350 4.56 -32.94 -18.83
C PRO A 350 3.43 -32.03 -19.30
N ARG A 351 3.32 -30.81 -18.78
CA ARG A 351 2.20 -29.89 -19.06
C ARG A 351 2.61 -28.48 -19.46
N LEU A 352 3.90 -28.21 -19.60
CA LEU A 352 4.38 -26.87 -19.91
C LEU A 352 3.95 -26.47 -21.33
N LYS A 353 3.07 -25.47 -21.43
CA LYS A 353 2.51 -24.98 -22.70
C LYS A 353 3.13 -23.65 -23.11
N LYS A 354 3.50 -22.81 -22.15
CA LYS A 354 4.02 -21.46 -22.40
C LYS A 354 5.37 -21.26 -21.70
N LEU A 355 6.38 -20.88 -22.47
CA LEU A 355 7.73 -20.60 -21.98
C LEU A 355 8.20 -19.24 -22.48
N TRP A 356 8.37 -18.30 -21.57
CA TRP A 356 8.71 -16.93 -21.89
C TRP A 356 10.07 -16.56 -21.34
N PHE A 357 10.89 -15.96 -22.19
CA PHE A 357 12.20 -15.45 -21.81
C PHE A 357 12.14 -13.92 -21.78
N TRP A 358 12.52 -13.32 -20.65
CA TRP A 358 12.38 -11.89 -20.45
C TRP A 358 13.52 -11.11 -21.10
N ARG A 359 14.68 -10.99 -20.44
CA ARG A 359 15.83 -10.26 -20.98
C ARG A 359 16.65 -11.09 -21.95
N PHE A 360 16.84 -10.55 -23.14
CA PHE A 360 17.55 -11.10 -24.29
C PHE A 360 18.47 -10.01 -24.86
N PHE A 361 19.59 -9.72 -24.19
CA PHE A 361 20.56 -8.72 -24.65
C PHE A 361 21.88 -9.37 -25.03
N LYS A 362 22.50 -8.91 -26.13
CA LYS A 362 23.86 -9.29 -26.55
C LYS A 362 24.07 -10.81 -26.69
N MET A 363 23.01 -11.58 -26.96
CA MET A 363 23.13 -13.01 -27.15
C MET A 363 23.84 -13.32 -28.47
N THR A 364 24.82 -14.21 -28.44
CA THR A 364 25.49 -14.67 -29.66
C THR A 364 24.55 -15.60 -30.44
N PRO A 365 24.62 -15.64 -31.78
CA PRO A 365 23.79 -16.54 -32.58
C PRO A 365 23.86 -18.01 -32.12
N GLY A 366 25.02 -18.47 -31.65
CA GLY A 366 25.18 -19.80 -31.07
C GLY A 366 24.32 -20.05 -29.82
N ARG A 367 24.26 -19.09 -28.87
CA ARG A 367 23.36 -19.21 -27.71
C ARG A 367 21.89 -19.18 -28.11
N VAL A 368 21.54 -18.37 -29.12
CA VAL A 368 20.17 -18.37 -29.66
C VAL A 368 19.82 -19.72 -30.29
N GLN A 369 20.73 -20.35 -31.03
CA GLN A 369 20.52 -21.69 -31.59
C GLN A 369 20.25 -22.72 -30.49
N VAL A 370 21.05 -22.71 -29.42
CA VAL A 370 20.87 -23.63 -28.28
C VAL A 370 19.49 -23.47 -27.64
N LEU A 371 19.02 -22.23 -27.47
CA LEU A 371 17.66 -21.97 -26.97
C LEU A 371 16.60 -22.48 -27.95
N VAL A 372 16.71 -22.14 -29.24
CA VAL A 372 15.76 -22.56 -30.28
C VAL A 372 15.69 -24.09 -30.40
N ASP A 373 16.82 -24.78 -30.37
CA ASP A 373 16.88 -26.25 -30.43
C ASP A 373 16.22 -26.87 -29.20
N GLY A 374 16.44 -26.29 -28.02
CA GLY A 374 15.78 -26.69 -26.78
C GLY A 374 14.27 -26.52 -26.85
N LEU A 375 13.80 -25.38 -27.35
CA LEU A 375 12.39 -25.14 -27.63
C LEU A 375 11.79 -26.18 -28.59
N GLY A 376 12.59 -26.79 -29.47
CA GLY A 376 12.22 -27.89 -30.36
C GLY A 376 12.18 -29.28 -29.73
N ARG A 377 12.81 -29.46 -28.55
CA ARG A 377 12.77 -30.73 -27.80
C ARG A 377 11.57 -30.87 -26.87
N MET A 378 10.90 -29.78 -26.50
CA MET A 378 9.73 -29.75 -25.58
C MET A 378 8.36 -30.11 -26.23
N PRO A 379 7.86 -31.36 -26.14
CA PRO A 379 6.74 -31.83 -26.96
C PRO A 379 5.40 -31.10 -26.75
N THR A 380 5.17 -30.56 -25.54
CA THR A 380 3.91 -29.90 -25.17
C THR A 380 3.90 -28.39 -25.40
N LEU A 381 5.05 -27.82 -25.76
CA LEU A 381 5.22 -26.38 -25.85
C LEU A 381 4.45 -25.83 -27.06
N THR A 382 3.60 -24.84 -26.80
CA THR A 382 2.76 -24.21 -27.82
C THR A 382 3.03 -22.72 -27.95
N HIS A 383 3.48 -22.06 -26.89
CA HIS A 383 3.78 -20.63 -26.89
C HIS A 383 5.19 -20.42 -26.38
N ALA A 384 5.99 -19.66 -27.12
CA ALA A 384 7.29 -19.23 -26.64
C ALA A 384 7.59 -17.81 -27.10
N GLY A 385 8.58 -17.16 -26.50
CA GLY A 385 8.97 -15.84 -26.95
C GLY A 385 10.00 -15.14 -26.11
N PHE A 386 10.43 -13.99 -26.62
CA PHE A 386 11.39 -13.08 -26.01
C PHE A 386 10.73 -11.70 -25.82
N PHE A 387 10.91 -11.07 -24.66
CA PHE A 387 10.13 -9.89 -24.26
C PHE A 387 10.92 -8.60 -24.00
N GLN A 388 12.24 -8.66 -23.85
CA GLN A 388 13.01 -7.46 -23.60
C GLN A 388 14.41 -7.62 -24.20
N GLY A 389 14.86 -6.60 -24.94
CA GLY A 389 16.22 -6.54 -25.46
C GLY A 389 16.34 -6.53 -26.98
N GLU A 390 17.43 -7.08 -27.51
CA GLU A 390 17.82 -6.87 -28.90
C GLU A 390 18.24 -8.18 -29.57
N LEU A 391 17.80 -8.37 -30.82
CA LEU A 391 18.23 -9.48 -31.66
C LEU A 391 19.17 -8.96 -32.75
N SER A 392 20.43 -9.42 -32.76
CA SER A 392 21.39 -9.03 -33.80
C SER A 392 21.28 -9.90 -35.04
N ALA A 393 21.23 -11.22 -34.87
CA ALA A 393 21.06 -12.19 -35.95
C ALA A 393 20.44 -13.48 -35.40
N LEU A 394 19.53 -14.10 -36.17
CA LEU A 394 19.03 -15.44 -35.85
C LEU A 394 20.03 -16.49 -36.28
N PRO A 395 20.00 -17.65 -35.60
CA PRO A 395 20.82 -18.77 -35.99
C PRO A 395 20.33 -19.41 -37.30
N GLY A 396 21.10 -20.34 -37.85
CA GLY A 396 20.83 -20.93 -39.17
C GLY A 396 19.56 -21.79 -39.22
N GLY A 397 19.28 -22.55 -38.16
CA GLY A 397 18.14 -23.47 -38.08
C GLY A 397 17.01 -22.95 -37.19
N LEU A 398 15.83 -22.70 -37.78
CA LEU A 398 14.62 -22.26 -37.06
C LEU A 398 13.47 -23.28 -37.13
N ALA A 399 13.68 -24.42 -37.80
CA ALA A 399 12.70 -25.50 -37.90
C ALA A 399 12.10 -25.96 -36.56
N PRO A 400 12.85 -25.98 -35.42
CA PRO A 400 12.29 -26.23 -34.09
C PRO A 400 11.05 -25.41 -33.71
N LEU A 401 10.92 -24.18 -34.24
CA LEU A 401 9.85 -23.27 -33.89
C LEU A 401 8.53 -23.56 -34.63
N ALA A 402 8.57 -24.29 -35.75
CA ALA A 402 7.43 -24.47 -36.65
C ALA A 402 6.19 -25.12 -35.99
N ARG A 403 6.39 -25.87 -34.90
CA ARG A 403 5.31 -26.51 -34.14
C ARG A 403 4.60 -25.57 -33.15
N LEU A 404 5.21 -24.44 -32.81
CA LEU A 404 4.62 -23.49 -31.88
C LEU A 404 3.35 -22.92 -32.50
N LYS A 405 2.32 -22.75 -31.68
CA LYS A 405 1.10 -22.01 -32.03
C LYS A 405 1.36 -20.51 -32.04
N GLN A 406 2.25 -20.05 -31.17
CA GLN A 406 2.61 -18.66 -31.06
C GLN A 406 4.09 -18.51 -30.71
N PHE A 407 4.76 -17.59 -31.42
CA PHE A 407 6.08 -17.10 -31.10
C PHE A 407 6.04 -15.58 -30.95
N LYS A 408 6.30 -15.05 -29.75
CA LYS A 408 6.28 -13.62 -29.48
C LYS A 408 7.68 -13.02 -29.43
N LEU A 409 7.85 -11.88 -30.10
CA LEU A 409 9.03 -11.03 -30.04
C LEU A 409 8.62 -9.62 -29.60
N GLY A 410 8.63 -9.38 -28.30
CA GLY A 410 8.52 -8.05 -27.70
C GLY A 410 9.89 -7.39 -27.54
N LEU A 411 10.76 -7.46 -28.53
CA LEU A 411 12.12 -6.91 -28.42
C LEU A 411 12.16 -5.44 -28.82
N ASP A 412 13.04 -4.67 -28.17
CA ASP A 412 13.26 -3.25 -28.44
C ASP A 412 13.77 -3.03 -29.87
N ARG A 413 14.55 -3.99 -30.38
CA ARG A 413 15.09 -3.95 -31.74
C ARG A 413 15.18 -5.34 -32.37
N VAL A 414 14.53 -5.49 -33.52
CA VAL A 414 14.63 -6.67 -34.39
C VAL A 414 14.90 -6.23 -35.83
N PRO A 415 16.01 -6.66 -36.46
CA PRO A 415 16.27 -6.36 -37.87
C PRO A 415 15.18 -6.95 -38.76
N GLU A 416 14.65 -6.15 -39.71
CA GLU A 416 13.63 -6.57 -40.66
C GLU A 416 13.98 -7.87 -41.43
N PRO A 417 15.24 -8.10 -41.86
CA PRO A 417 15.61 -9.38 -42.48
C PRO A 417 15.40 -10.59 -41.55
N GLU A 418 15.62 -10.42 -40.24
CA GLU A 418 15.43 -11.49 -39.26
C GLU A 418 13.95 -11.74 -38.98
N VAL A 419 13.11 -10.70 -38.98
CA VAL A 419 11.65 -10.85 -38.93
C VAL A 419 11.17 -11.71 -40.11
N LYS A 420 11.59 -11.40 -41.33
CA LYS A 420 11.24 -12.18 -42.54
C LYS A 420 11.71 -13.64 -42.45
N ARG A 421 12.89 -13.89 -41.86
CA ARG A 421 13.38 -15.26 -41.63
C ARG A 421 12.49 -16.02 -40.65
N LEU A 422 11.98 -15.37 -39.59
CA LEU A 422 11.05 -16.00 -38.65
C LEU A 422 9.68 -16.24 -39.28
N GLU A 423 9.17 -15.28 -40.05
CA GLU A 423 7.91 -15.44 -40.79
C GLU A 423 7.97 -16.61 -41.77
N ALA A 424 9.12 -16.84 -42.41
CA ALA A 424 9.32 -17.98 -43.29
C ALA A 424 9.47 -19.32 -42.53
N ALA A 425 9.99 -19.29 -41.30
CA ALA A 425 10.21 -20.49 -40.48
C ALA A 425 8.96 -20.93 -39.70
N LEU A 426 8.05 -19.99 -39.41
CA LEU A 426 6.82 -20.23 -38.67
C LEU A 426 5.63 -20.32 -39.63
N PRO A 427 4.62 -21.14 -39.33
CA PRO A 427 3.38 -21.10 -40.10
C PRO A 427 2.71 -19.70 -40.03
N PRO A 428 1.93 -19.32 -41.06
CA PRO A 428 1.30 -18.01 -41.12
C PRO A 428 0.47 -17.67 -39.87
N GLY A 429 0.58 -16.43 -39.39
CA GLY A 429 -0.18 -15.92 -38.24
C GLY A 429 0.35 -16.36 -36.87
N ARG A 430 1.51 -17.03 -36.80
CA ARG A 430 2.07 -17.52 -35.53
C ARG A 430 3.18 -16.65 -34.95
N LEU A 431 3.75 -15.73 -35.73
CA LEU A 431 4.72 -14.75 -35.25
C LEU A 431 4.00 -13.47 -34.80
N HIS A 432 4.29 -12.99 -33.59
CA HIS A 432 3.83 -11.70 -33.08
C HIS A 432 5.05 -10.84 -32.76
N VAL A 433 5.17 -9.68 -33.42
CA VAL A 433 6.24 -8.72 -33.19
C VAL A 433 5.66 -7.48 -32.52
N GLY A 434 6.24 -7.04 -31.42
CA GLY A 434 5.76 -5.92 -30.60
C GLY A 434 5.43 -6.30 -29.16
N TYR A 435 5.27 -5.27 -28.33
CA TYR A 435 4.96 -5.39 -26.90
C TYR A 435 3.52 -5.87 -26.66
#